data_AF-A0A353HVP4-F1
#
_entry.id   AF-A0A353HVP4-F1
#
_cell.length_a   1.000
_cell.length_b   1.000
_cell.length_c   1.000
_cell.angle_alpha   90.00
_cell.angle_beta   90.00
_cell.angle_gamma   90.00
#
_symmetry.space_group_name_H-M   'P 1'
#
loop_
_entity.id
_entity.type
_entity.pdbx_description
1 polymer ?
#
loop_
_entity_poly.entity_id
_entity_poly.type
_entity_poly.pdbx_seq_one_letter_code
_entity_poly.pdbx_strand_id
1 'polypeptide(L)'
;LAERHFGAWQGEEAPPFAPGKPTPTGARVVVVDKPGAPQTALRLVTFGAERTSEQYPALEVMNAAFGGLFTSRINQNLREEKGYSYGVFSGFRYGRTPGPFSIAGSVRADATGASVAELLREAQAMLDKPLPEAELAGARNAQLLSLPNGFETNADIGASLAEAFVFGLPLDYYRQLPAKLAGVTAAQVQEAARRYLDPSRLIIVAVGDRKRIVAQLEKLKLGPIELRDSEGQLLP
;
A
#
# COMPACT_ATOMS: atom_id res chain seq x y z
N LEU A 1 -36.83 12.21 8.74
CA LEU A 1 -36.11 12.79 7.59
C LEU A 1 -35.89 11.75 6.49
N ALA A 2 -35.22 10.62 6.76
CA ALA A 2 -35.01 9.56 5.77
C ALA A 2 -36.33 9.06 5.14
N GLU A 3 -37.33 8.68 5.94
CA GLU A 3 -38.66 8.26 5.44
C GLU A 3 -39.35 9.34 4.59
N ARG A 4 -39.24 10.61 4.99
CA ARG A 4 -39.82 11.74 4.24
C ARG A 4 -39.21 11.88 2.84
N HIS A 5 -37.90 11.65 2.70
CA HIS A 5 -37.17 11.88 1.45
C HIS A 5 -37.01 10.62 0.60
N PHE A 6 -37.04 9.44 1.21
CA PHE A 6 -36.76 8.17 0.53
C PHE A 6 -37.86 7.10 0.74
N GLY A 7 -38.89 7.35 1.55
CA GLY A 7 -39.93 6.34 1.85
C GLY A 7 -40.85 6.00 0.67
N ALA A 8 -40.89 6.86 -0.36
CA ALA A 8 -41.58 6.58 -1.62
C ALA A 8 -40.66 5.97 -2.69
N TRP A 9 -39.38 5.74 -2.39
CA TRP A 9 -38.45 5.17 -3.35
C TRP A 9 -38.81 3.71 -3.62
N GLN A 10 -39.04 3.41 -4.89
CA GLN A 10 -39.22 2.05 -5.40
C GLN A 10 -37.96 1.66 -6.18
N GLY A 11 -37.38 0.52 -5.84
CA GLY A 11 -36.25 -0.09 -6.52
C GLY A 11 -36.32 -1.59 -6.35
N GLU A 12 -35.89 -2.32 -7.38
CA GLU A 12 -35.70 -3.76 -7.25
C GLU A 12 -34.49 -4.05 -6.37
N GLU A 13 -34.56 -5.11 -5.58
CA GLU A 13 -33.40 -5.58 -4.84
C GLU A 13 -32.29 -5.93 -5.84
N ALA A 14 -31.18 -5.22 -5.77
CA ALA A 14 -30.03 -5.54 -6.61
C ALA A 14 -29.55 -6.96 -6.26
N PRO A 15 -29.24 -7.81 -7.26
CA PRO A 15 -28.72 -9.13 -6.98
C PRO A 15 -27.44 -9.01 -6.14
N PRO A 16 -27.19 -9.96 -5.21
CA PRO A 16 -25.97 -9.94 -4.41
C PRO A 16 -24.74 -9.86 -5.31
N PHE A 17 -23.95 -8.79 -5.16
CA PHE A 17 -22.68 -8.70 -5.86
C PHE A 17 -21.68 -9.65 -5.20
N ALA A 18 -21.33 -10.72 -5.91
CA ALA A 18 -20.24 -11.61 -5.56
C ALA A 18 -19.00 -11.24 -6.38
N PRO A 19 -18.06 -10.45 -5.82
CA PRO A 19 -16.82 -10.16 -6.53
C PRO A 19 -16.05 -11.46 -6.77
N GLY A 20 -15.50 -11.60 -7.98
CA GLY A 20 -14.64 -12.71 -8.32
C GLY A 20 -13.42 -12.79 -7.41
N LYS A 21 -12.87 -13.98 -7.21
CA LYS A 21 -11.59 -14.12 -6.49
C LYS A 21 -10.49 -13.50 -7.37
N PRO A 22 -9.66 -12.61 -6.81
CA PRO A 22 -8.52 -12.09 -7.55
C PRO A 22 -7.61 -13.25 -7.99
N THR A 23 -7.16 -13.22 -9.24
CA THR A 23 -6.13 -14.15 -9.74
C THR A 23 -4.76 -13.56 -9.42
N PRO A 24 -3.95 -14.20 -8.56
CA PRO A 24 -2.60 -13.74 -8.29
C PRO A 24 -1.78 -13.76 -9.58
N THR A 25 -1.10 -12.64 -9.88
CA THR A 25 -0.07 -12.61 -10.92
C THR A 25 1.29 -12.79 -10.25
N GLY A 26 2.18 -13.57 -10.87
CA GLY A 26 3.55 -13.73 -10.39
C GLY A 26 4.33 -12.42 -10.40
N ALA A 27 5.44 -12.39 -9.65
CA ALA A 27 6.38 -11.29 -9.71
C ALA A 27 6.93 -11.12 -11.13
N ARG A 28 7.09 -9.86 -11.53
CA ARG A 28 7.60 -9.46 -12.84
C ARG A 28 8.06 -8.02 -12.79
N VAL A 29 8.95 -7.67 -13.73
CA VAL A 29 9.39 -6.29 -13.94
C VAL A 29 8.76 -5.79 -15.24
N VAL A 30 8.05 -4.68 -15.16
CA VAL A 30 7.42 -4.00 -16.29
C VAL A 30 8.10 -2.65 -16.47
N VAL A 31 8.53 -2.36 -17.69
CA VAL A 31 9.07 -1.05 -18.07
C VAL A 31 8.17 -0.41 -19.13
N VAL A 32 7.77 0.84 -18.88
CA VAL A 32 7.06 1.68 -19.85
C VAL A 32 7.99 2.84 -20.21
N ASP A 33 8.28 2.97 -21.51
CA ASP A 33 9.23 3.97 -21.97
C ASP A 33 8.63 5.38 -21.92
N LYS A 34 9.35 6.29 -21.26
CA LYS A 34 9.10 7.72 -21.28
C LYS A 34 10.42 8.44 -21.61
N PRO A 35 10.75 8.61 -22.91
CA PRO A 35 12.02 9.19 -23.34
C PRO A 35 12.31 10.54 -22.71
N GLY A 36 13.55 10.76 -22.27
CA GLY A 36 13.99 12.03 -21.69
C GLY A 36 13.48 12.31 -20.27
N ALA A 37 12.75 11.38 -19.63
CA ALA A 37 12.29 11.57 -18.26
C ALA A 37 13.48 11.72 -17.29
N PRO A 38 13.52 12.80 -16.48
CA PRO A 38 14.59 13.00 -15.50
C PRO A 38 14.44 12.10 -14.27
N GLN A 39 13.22 11.58 -14.04
CA GLN A 39 12.85 10.69 -12.96
C GLN A 39 12.13 9.46 -13.50
N THR A 40 12.20 8.37 -12.75
CA THR A 40 11.41 7.16 -12.97
C THR A 40 10.27 7.12 -11.95
N ALA A 41 9.04 7.05 -12.43
CA ALA A 41 7.90 6.76 -11.58
C ALA A 41 7.87 5.26 -11.29
N LEU A 42 8.03 4.89 -10.02
CA LEU A 42 8.03 3.52 -9.56
C LEU A 42 6.69 3.17 -8.91
N ARG A 43 6.21 1.97 -9.21
CA ARG A 43 5.12 1.29 -8.51
C ARG A 43 5.54 -0.15 -8.24
N LEU A 44 5.57 -0.55 -6.98
CA LEU A 44 5.67 -1.96 -6.60
C LEU A 44 4.31 -2.36 -6.03
N VAL A 45 3.71 -3.43 -6.53
CA VAL A 45 2.32 -3.77 -6.19
C VAL A 45 2.13 -5.26 -5.99
N THR A 46 1.27 -5.61 -5.03
CA THR A 46 0.77 -6.96 -4.80
C THR A 46 -0.67 -6.91 -4.30
N PHE A 47 -1.30 -8.07 -4.16
CA PHE A 47 -2.61 -8.17 -3.52
C PHE A 47 -2.49 -7.86 -2.04
N GLY A 48 -3.30 -6.93 -1.56
CA GLY A 48 -3.45 -6.56 -0.16
C GLY A 48 -4.61 -7.29 0.51
N ALA A 49 -5.19 -6.67 1.53
CA ALA A 49 -6.30 -7.21 2.30
C ALA A 49 -7.62 -6.49 2.00
N GLU A 50 -8.73 -7.15 2.33
CA GLU A 50 -10.05 -6.52 2.41
C GLU A 50 -10.20 -5.75 3.73
N ARG A 51 -11.16 -4.82 3.77
CA ARG A 51 -11.34 -3.90 4.91
C ARG A 51 -11.70 -4.60 6.22
N THR A 52 -12.40 -5.73 6.13
CA THR A 52 -12.89 -6.55 7.25
C THR A 52 -11.85 -7.53 7.79
N SER A 53 -10.65 -7.57 7.21
CA SER A 53 -9.56 -8.43 7.67
C SER A 53 -9.26 -8.21 9.15
N GLU A 54 -9.17 -9.29 9.94
CA GLU A 54 -8.75 -9.22 11.34
C GLU A 54 -7.33 -8.69 11.49
N GLN A 55 -6.51 -8.79 10.43
CA GLN A 55 -5.15 -8.25 10.39
C GLN A 55 -5.11 -6.74 10.17
N TYR A 56 -6.23 -6.06 9.91
CA TYR A 56 -6.28 -4.62 9.61
C TYR A 56 -5.43 -3.76 10.57
N PRO A 57 -5.51 -3.90 11.91
CA PRO A 57 -4.69 -3.10 12.81
C PRO A 57 -3.19 -3.36 12.61
N ALA A 58 -2.79 -4.62 12.42
CA ALA A 58 -1.39 -4.98 12.18
C ALA A 58 -0.89 -4.47 10.81
N LEU A 59 -1.74 -4.46 9.80
CA LEU A 59 -1.43 -3.92 8.46
C LEU A 59 -1.22 -2.41 8.49
N GLU A 60 -2.05 -1.67 9.22
CA GLU A 60 -1.88 -0.21 9.38
C GLU A 60 -0.59 0.13 10.13
N VAL A 61 -0.27 -0.59 11.21
CA VAL A 61 0.98 -0.39 11.96
C VAL A 61 2.20 -0.80 11.13
N MET A 62 2.14 -1.93 10.42
CA MET A 62 3.18 -2.36 9.49
C MET A 62 3.41 -1.30 8.41
N ASN A 63 2.34 -0.80 7.79
CA ASN A 63 2.43 0.22 6.77
C ASN A 63 3.04 1.50 7.32
N ALA A 64 2.61 1.97 8.49
CA ALA A 64 3.12 3.17 9.14
C ALA A 64 4.65 3.12 9.32
N ALA A 65 5.18 1.99 9.82
CA ALA A 65 6.61 1.79 9.98
C ALA A 65 7.35 1.73 8.63
N PHE A 66 6.79 1.01 7.66
CA PHE A 66 7.47 0.72 6.40
C PHE A 66 7.49 1.92 5.43
N GLY A 67 6.33 2.50 5.13
CA GLY A 67 6.18 3.53 4.09
C GLY A 67 4.98 4.47 4.22
N GLY A 68 4.17 4.34 5.27
CA GLY A 68 2.95 5.11 5.49
C GLY A 68 3.17 6.48 6.13
N LEU A 69 4.37 6.76 6.61
CA LEU A 69 4.77 8.01 7.25
C LEU A 69 5.92 8.67 6.50
N PHE A 70 6.09 9.97 6.67
CA PHE A 70 7.28 10.66 6.15
C PHE A 70 8.57 10.19 6.83
N THR A 71 8.47 9.78 8.09
CA THR A 71 9.59 9.25 8.90
C THR A 71 9.77 7.74 8.79
N SER A 72 9.04 7.08 7.88
CA SER A 72 9.06 5.62 7.67
C SER A 72 10.38 5.11 7.07
N ARG A 73 10.65 3.81 7.19
CA ARG A 73 11.90 3.17 6.73
C ARG A 73 12.28 3.53 5.30
N ILE A 74 11.34 3.42 4.35
CA ILE A 74 11.67 3.67 2.94
C ILE A 74 11.93 5.16 2.67
N ASN A 75 11.35 6.08 3.43
CA ASN A 75 11.68 7.50 3.31
C ASN A 75 13.02 7.83 3.98
N GLN A 76 13.30 7.30 5.18
CA GLN A 76 14.61 7.48 5.82
C GLN A 76 15.74 6.99 4.89
N ASN A 77 15.57 5.83 4.28
CA ASN A 77 16.54 5.28 3.34
C ASN A 77 16.60 6.11 2.03
N LEU A 78 15.53 6.17 1.24
CA LEU A 78 15.61 6.72 -0.12
C LEU A 78 15.67 8.25 -0.15
N ARG A 79 15.03 8.93 0.81
CA ARG A 79 14.99 10.41 0.87
C ARG A 79 16.15 10.96 1.68
N GLU A 80 16.27 10.57 2.94
CA GLU A 80 17.24 11.19 3.86
C GLU A 80 18.66 10.71 3.62
N GLU A 81 18.88 9.39 3.60
CA GLU A 81 20.23 8.82 3.52
C GLU A 81 20.79 8.86 2.10
N LYS A 82 19.97 8.54 1.09
CA LYS A 82 20.43 8.36 -0.29
C LYS A 82 20.14 9.54 -1.21
N GLY A 83 19.15 10.38 -0.90
CA GLY A 83 18.72 11.48 -1.78
C GLY A 83 18.26 11.02 -3.17
N TYR A 84 17.72 9.81 -3.29
CA TYR A 84 17.22 9.24 -4.55
C TYR A 84 15.83 9.75 -4.91
N SER A 85 15.02 10.12 -3.91
CA SER A 85 13.65 10.55 -4.05
C SER A 85 13.34 11.76 -3.18
N TYR A 86 12.29 12.50 -3.54
CA TYR A 86 11.65 13.43 -2.60
C TYR A 86 10.78 12.71 -1.57
N GLY A 87 10.23 11.54 -1.94
CA GLY A 87 9.41 10.72 -1.07
C GLY A 87 8.86 9.49 -1.79
N VAL A 88 8.84 8.38 -1.07
CA VAL A 88 8.22 7.12 -1.50
C VAL A 88 7.27 6.66 -0.42
N PHE A 89 6.05 6.30 -0.77
CA PHE A 89 5.02 5.92 0.19
C PHE A 89 4.48 4.54 -0.10
N SER A 90 3.96 3.89 0.94
CA SER A 90 3.20 2.65 0.81
C SER A 90 1.81 2.77 1.41
N GLY A 91 0.89 1.91 0.95
CA GLY A 91 -0.44 1.86 1.52
C GLY A 91 -1.28 0.74 0.94
N PHE A 92 -2.28 0.35 1.74
CA PHE A 92 -3.36 -0.53 1.33
C PHE A 92 -4.49 0.28 0.70
N ARG A 93 -5.08 -0.25 -0.36
CA ARG A 93 -6.38 0.18 -0.86
C ARG A 93 -7.42 -0.83 -0.42
N TYR A 94 -8.06 -0.57 0.72
CA TYR A 94 -9.09 -1.46 1.24
C TYR A 94 -10.39 -1.35 0.44
N GLY A 95 -11.03 -2.50 0.25
CA GLY A 95 -12.36 -2.60 -0.32
C GLY A 95 -13.18 -3.67 0.39
N ARG A 96 -14.39 -3.93 -0.13
CA ARG A 96 -15.19 -5.12 0.24
C ARG A 96 -14.50 -6.42 -0.18
N THR A 97 -13.54 -6.33 -1.08
CA THR A 97 -12.62 -7.39 -1.48
C THR A 97 -11.18 -6.99 -1.24
N PRO A 98 -10.24 -7.94 -1.29
CA PRO A 98 -8.82 -7.64 -1.31
C PRO A 98 -8.49 -6.65 -2.42
N GLY A 99 -8.05 -5.44 -2.05
CA GLY A 99 -7.49 -4.46 -2.97
C GLY A 99 -5.95 -4.47 -2.92
N PRO A 100 -5.26 -3.66 -3.73
CA PRO A 100 -3.81 -3.70 -3.80
C PRO A 100 -3.13 -3.12 -2.55
N PHE A 101 -1.99 -3.70 -2.18
CA PHE A 101 -0.95 -3.01 -1.43
C PHE A 101 0.09 -2.51 -2.42
N SER A 102 0.45 -1.24 -2.32
CA SER A 102 1.38 -0.63 -3.27
C SER A 102 2.40 0.27 -2.61
N ILE A 103 3.62 0.26 -3.15
CA ILE A 103 4.71 1.20 -2.89
C ILE A 103 4.83 2.11 -4.11
N ALA A 104 4.91 3.42 -3.89
CA ALA A 104 4.73 4.42 -4.93
C ALA A 104 5.61 5.66 -4.67
N GLY A 105 6.39 6.06 -5.68
CA GLY A 105 7.16 7.29 -5.62
C GLY A 105 7.90 7.55 -6.94
N SER A 106 8.53 8.71 -7.04
CA SER A 106 9.41 9.05 -8.17
C SER A 106 10.85 9.13 -7.69
N VAL A 107 11.75 8.49 -8.42
CA VAL A 107 13.19 8.47 -8.10
C VAL A 107 13.98 9.06 -9.25
N ARG A 108 15.18 9.59 -8.98
CA ARG A 108 16.06 10.05 -10.06
C ARG A 108 16.33 8.90 -11.05
N ALA A 109 16.32 9.21 -12.35
CA ALA A 109 16.46 8.18 -13.37
C ALA A 109 17.79 7.40 -13.29
N ASP A 110 18.87 8.04 -12.85
CA ASP A 110 20.18 7.42 -12.64
C ASP A 110 20.28 6.55 -11.36
N ALA A 111 19.27 6.62 -10.49
CA ALA A 111 19.18 5.84 -9.26
C ALA A 111 18.02 4.82 -9.30
N THR A 112 17.46 4.50 -10.47
CA THR A 112 16.28 3.63 -10.60
C THR A 112 16.53 2.23 -10.05
N GLY A 113 17.58 1.55 -10.53
CA GLY A 113 17.91 0.19 -10.07
C GLY A 113 18.34 0.18 -8.60
N ALA A 114 19.10 1.18 -8.15
CA ALA A 114 19.49 1.32 -6.75
C ALA A 114 18.27 1.51 -5.84
N SER A 115 17.30 2.35 -6.26
CA SER A 115 16.07 2.58 -5.51
C SER A 115 15.23 1.31 -5.39
N VAL A 116 15.09 0.55 -6.49
CA VAL A 116 14.38 -0.74 -6.45
C VAL A 116 15.10 -1.71 -5.49
N ALA A 117 16.42 -1.82 -5.56
CA ALA A 117 17.19 -2.69 -4.67
C ALA A 117 16.98 -2.32 -3.18
N GLU A 118 17.01 -1.03 -2.84
CA GLU A 118 16.78 -0.56 -1.47
C GLU A 118 15.33 -0.81 -1.00
N LEU A 119 14.33 -0.59 -1.87
CA LEU A 119 12.93 -0.91 -1.54
C LEU A 119 12.74 -2.40 -1.24
N LEU A 120 13.34 -3.28 -2.05
CA LEU A 120 13.28 -4.72 -1.82
C LEU A 120 14.06 -5.13 -0.56
N ARG A 121 15.17 -4.46 -0.26
CA ARG A 121 15.96 -4.68 0.97
C ARG A 121 15.16 -4.30 2.22
N GLU A 122 14.52 -3.14 2.24
CA GLU A 122 13.68 -2.69 3.35
C GLU A 122 12.45 -3.61 3.53
N ALA A 123 11.84 -4.03 2.42
CA ALA A 123 10.77 -5.02 2.44
C ALA A 123 11.23 -6.33 3.08
N GLN A 124 12.37 -6.89 2.63
CA GLN A 124 12.94 -8.10 3.21
C GLN A 124 13.28 -7.94 4.70
N ALA A 125 13.78 -6.77 5.12
CA ALA A 125 14.09 -6.50 6.53
C ALA A 125 12.84 -6.57 7.43
N MET A 126 11.67 -6.18 6.93
CA MET A 126 10.39 -6.32 7.66
C MET A 126 9.97 -7.78 7.80
N LEU A 127 10.36 -8.66 6.87
CA LEU A 127 10.07 -10.09 6.90
C LEU A 127 11.01 -10.84 7.86
N ASP A 128 12.28 -10.48 7.86
CA ASP A 128 13.34 -11.21 8.54
C ASP A 128 13.36 -10.94 10.04
N LYS A 129 13.13 -9.69 10.45
CA LYS A 129 13.27 -9.26 11.85
C LYS A 129 12.01 -8.54 12.33
N PRO A 130 11.51 -8.85 13.54
CA PRO A 130 10.48 -8.04 14.17
C PRO A 130 10.92 -6.58 14.30
N LEU A 131 9.95 -5.66 14.29
CA LEU A 131 10.23 -4.25 14.57
C LEU A 131 10.85 -4.09 15.97
N PRO A 132 11.90 -3.27 16.12
CA PRO A 132 12.35 -2.79 17.43
C PRO A 132 11.21 -2.10 18.19
N GLU A 133 11.18 -2.23 19.51
CA GLU A 133 10.06 -1.72 20.33
C GLU A 133 9.80 -0.22 20.13
N ALA A 134 10.84 0.60 20.04
CA ALA A 134 10.70 2.03 19.82
C ALA A 134 10.04 2.34 18.46
N GLU A 135 10.39 1.59 17.42
CA GLU A 135 9.81 1.75 16.09
C GLU A 135 8.35 1.26 16.06
N LEU A 136 8.06 0.12 16.68
CA LEU A 136 6.71 -0.40 16.84
C LEU A 136 5.82 0.58 17.63
N ALA A 137 6.32 1.13 18.73
CA ALA A 137 5.61 2.13 19.52
C ALA A 137 5.34 3.39 18.71
N GLY A 138 6.33 3.88 17.95
CA GLY A 138 6.16 5.03 17.05
C GLY A 138 5.07 4.79 16.00
N ALA A 139 5.10 3.63 15.34
CA ALA A 139 4.12 3.26 14.33
C ALA A 139 2.70 3.10 14.91
N ARG A 140 2.56 2.46 16.07
CA ARG A 140 1.28 2.37 16.80
C ARG A 140 0.74 3.74 17.16
N ASN A 141 1.59 4.59 17.76
CA ASN A 141 1.18 5.92 18.20
C ASN A 141 0.76 6.79 17.02
N ALA A 142 1.45 6.72 15.88
CA ALA A 142 1.07 7.47 14.70
C ALA A 142 -0.34 7.10 14.20
N GLN A 143 -0.71 5.82 14.24
CA GLN A 143 -2.04 5.35 13.86
C GLN A 143 -3.09 5.64 14.93
N LEU A 144 -2.74 5.50 16.20
CA LEU A 144 -3.65 5.74 17.33
C LEU A 144 -4.02 7.23 17.44
N LEU A 145 -3.02 8.10 17.36
CA LEU A 145 -3.19 9.54 17.53
C LEU A 145 -3.79 10.23 16.30
N SER A 146 -3.86 9.56 15.15
CA SER A 146 -4.54 10.07 13.95
C SER A 146 -6.04 9.77 13.91
N LEU A 147 -6.53 8.84 14.76
CA LEU A 147 -7.95 8.47 14.79
C LEU A 147 -8.92 9.65 14.98
N PRO A 148 -8.65 10.65 15.85
CA PRO A 148 -9.54 11.79 16.02
C PRO A 148 -9.80 12.58 14.73
N ASN A 149 -8.85 12.57 13.79
CA ASN A 149 -8.97 13.28 12.50
C ASN A 149 -10.21 12.81 11.70
N GLY A 150 -10.67 11.56 11.90
CA GLY A 150 -11.86 11.03 11.25
C GLY A 150 -13.19 11.53 11.85
N PHE A 151 -13.15 12.40 12.86
CA PHE A 151 -14.32 12.85 13.62
C PHE A 151 -14.32 14.37 13.90
N GLU A 152 -13.48 15.15 13.23
CA GLU A 152 -13.33 16.59 13.49
C GLU A 152 -14.50 17.41 12.94
N THR A 153 -15.06 17.00 11.80
CA THR A 153 -16.19 17.68 11.16
C THR A 153 -17.39 16.77 10.95
N ASN A 154 -18.57 17.36 10.71
CA ASN A 154 -19.77 16.60 10.34
C ASN A 154 -19.55 15.74 9.08
N ALA A 155 -18.69 16.19 8.15
CA ALA A 155 -18.35 15.43 6.95
C ALA A 155 -17.50 14.20 7.31
N ASP A 156 -16.53 14.34 8.22
CA ASP A 156 -15.68 13.22 8.65
C ASP A 156 -16.47 12.18 9.43
N ILE A 157 -17.35 12.62 10.34
CA ILE A 157 -18.28 11.74 11.06
C ILE A 157 -19.18 11.00 10.06
N GLY A 158 -19.73 11.71 9.07
CA GLY A 158 -20.54 11.12 8.00
C GLY A 158 -19.76 10.08 7.19
N ALA A 159 -18.51 10.36 6.85
CA ALA A 159 -17.63 9.43 6.14
C ALA A 159 -17.31 8.18 6.98
N SER A 160 -17.02 8.33 8.27
CA SER A 160 -16.77 7.22 9.19
C SER A 160 -18.00 6.31 9.34
N LEU A 161 -19.20 6.89 9.45
CA LEU A 161 -20.46 6.12 9.48
C LEU A 161 -20.73 5.41 8.14
N ALA A 162 -20.49 6.09 7.02
CA ALA A 162 -20.62 5.51 5.69
C ALA A 162 -19.63 4.35 5.48
N GLU A 163 -18.38 4.50 5.94
CA GLU A 163 -17.37 3.45 5.90
C GLU A 163 -17.83 2.20 6.68
N ALA A 164 -18.30 2.39 7.91
CA ALA A 164 -18.81 1.30 8.72
C ALA A 164 -19.98 0.56 8.04
N PHE A 165 -20.92 1.31 7.46
CA PHE A 165 -22.04 0.72 6.71
C PHE A 165 -21.58 0.01 5.44
N VAL A 166 -20.74 0.65 4.61
CA VAL A 166 -20.29 0.11 3.32
C VAL A 166 -19.55 -1.20 3.52
N PHE A 167 -18.69 -1.31 4.53
CA PHE A 167 -17.90 -2.52 4.76
C PHE A 167 -18.53 -3.50 5.75
N GLY A 168 -19.72 -3.21 6.28
CA GLY A 168 -20.40 -4.06 7.27
C GLY A 168 -19.64 -4.16 8.59
N LEU A 169 -18.95 -3.09 9.00
CA LEU A 169 -18.26 -3.03 10.28
C LEU A 169 -19.27 -2.91 11.43
N PRO A 170 -18.98 -3.47 12.60
CA PRO A 170 -19.86 -3.31 13.76
C PRO A 170 -19.96 -1.84 14.16
N LEU A 171 -21.12 -1.43 14.68
CA LEU A 171 -21.37 -0.02 15.04
C LEU A 171 -20.40 0.53 16.10
N ASP A 172 -19.79 -0.35 16.89
CA ASP A 172 -18.80 0.02 17.88
C ASP A 172 -17.34 -0.12 17.39
N TYR A 173 -17.14 -0.29 16.07
CA TYR A 173 -15.83 -0.49 15.45
C TYR A 173 -14.82 0.58 15.86
N TYR A 174 -15.13 1.87 15.69
CA TYR A 174 -14.22 2.97 16.03
C TYR A 174 -14.01 3.14 17.52
N ARG A 175 -14.93 2.65 18.36
CA ARG A 175 -14.74 2.58 19.82
C ARG A 175 -13.71 1.52 20.20
N GLN A 176 -13.67 0.39 19.47
CA GLN A 176 -12.74 -0.71 19.73
C GLN A 176 -11.37 -0.53 19.07
N LEU A 177 -11.32 0.20 17.94
CA LEU A 177 -10.12 0.34 17.12
C LEU A 177 -8.87 0.85 17.88
N PRO A 178 -8.96 1.85 18.79
CA PRO A 178 -7.82 2.29 19.58
C PRO A 178 -7.12 1.16 20.34
N ALA A 179 -7.89 0.32 21.02
CA ALA A 179 -7.36 -0.82 21.77
C ALA A 179 -6.73 -1.88 20.85
N LYS A 180 -7.33 -2.11 19.68
CA LYS A 180 -6.80 -3.03 18.67
C LYS A 180 -5.45 -2.55 18.12
N LEU A 181 -5.30 -1.25 17.84
CA LEU A 181 -4.04 -0.67 17.37
C LEU A 181 -2.96 -0.67 18.46
N ALA A 182 -3.30 -0.26 19.69
CA ALA A 182 -2.36 -0.24 20.81
C ALA A 182 -1.83 -1.65 21.14
N GLY A 183 -2.68 -2.68 20.99
CA GLY A 183 -2.34 -4.08 21.23
C GLY A 183 -1.57 -4.78 20.12
N VAL A 184 -1.25 -4.11 19.00
CA VAL A 184 -0.48 -4.73 17.92
C VAL A 184 0.93 -5.08 18.39
N THR A 185 1.34 -6.32 18.15
CA THR A 185 2.66 -6.84 18.51
C THR A 185 3.63 -6.85 17.33
N ALA A 186 4.94 -6.86 17.61
CA ALA A 186 5.96 -6.98 16.57
C ALA A 186 5.82 -8.26 15.74
N ALA A 187 5.36 -9.36 16.36
CA ALA A 187 5.12 -10.63 15.68
C ALA A 187 3.96 -10.52 14.66
N GLN A 188 2.85 -9.87 15.02
CA GLN A 188 1.74 -9.63 14.09
C GLN A 188 2.13 -8.73 12.92
N VAL A 189 2.97 -7.71 13.17
CA VAL A 189 3.53 -6.86 12.11
C VAL A 189 4.42 -7.68 11.18
N GLN A 190 5.28 -8.54 11.71
CA GLN A 190 6.16 -9.40 10.90
C GLN A 190 5.35 -10.43 10.10
N GLU A 191 4.28 -11.01 10.67
CA GLU A 191 3.37 -11.90 9.97
C GLU A 191 2.67 -11.17 8.81
N ALA A 192 2.18 -9.96 9.05
CA ALA A 192 1.60 -9.11 8.01
C ALA A 192 2.62 -8.81 6.89
N ALA A 193 3.86 -8.49 7.24
CA ALA A 193 4.92 -8.24 6.28
C ALA A 193 5.22 -9.48 5.41
N ARG A 194 5.33 -10.67 6.03
CA ARG A 194 5.52 -11.93 5.28
C ARG A 194 4.38 -12.22 4.30
N ARG A 195 3.16 -11.78 4.61
CA ARG A 195 2.00 -12.03 3.76
C ARG A 195 1.87 -11.04 2.60
N TYR A 196 2.16 -9.76 2.84
CA TYR A 196 1.81 -8.66 1.92
C TYR A 196 3.00 -7.84 1.41
N LEU A 197 4.22 -8.09 1.91
CA LEU A 197 5.42 -7.33 1.56
C LEU A 197 6.55 -8.22 1.01
N ASP A 198 6.28 -9.51 0.75
CA ASP A 198 7.24 -10.44 0.17
C ASP A 198 7.81 -9.92 -1.17
N PRO A 199 9.12 -9.59 -1.23
CA PRO A 199 9.79 -9.09 -2.44
C PRO A 199 9.61 -10.00 -3.65
N SER A 200 9.55 -11.33 -3.44
CA SER A 200 9.44 -12.33 -4.50
C SER A 200 8.08 -12.39 -5.18
N ARG A 201 7.10 -11.61 -4.67
CA ARG A 201 5.72 -11.56 -5.16
C ARG A 201 5.32 -10.18 -5.68
N LEU A 202 6.21 -9.19 -5.60
CA LEU A 202 5.94 -7.83 -6.05
C LEU A 202 6.02 -7.73 -7.57
N ILE A 203 5.03 -7.09 -8.17
CA ILE A 203 5.10 -6.60 -9.54
C ILE A 203 5.75 -5.23 -9.49
N ILE A 204 6.83 -5.04 -10.25
CA ILE A 204 7.56 -3.77 -10.31
C ILE A 204 7.24 -3.11 -11.64
N VAL A 205 6.64 -1.94 -11.60
CA VAL A 205 6.38 -1.10 -12.78
C VAL A 205 7.27 0.14 -12.70
N ALA A 206 8.09 0.33 -13.73
CA ALA A 206 8.99 1.47 -13.87
C ALA A 206 8.64 2.26 -15.13
N VAL A 207 8.15 3.48 -14.95
CA VAL A 207 7.86 4.40 -16.06
C VAL A 207 8.95 5.47 -16.10
N GLY A 208 9.78 5.46 -17.14
CA GLY A 208 10.94 6.36 -17.25
C GLY A 208 11.69 6.15 -18.56
N ASP A 209 12.81 6.86 -18.74
CA ASP A 209 13.61 6.73 -19.96
C ASP A 209 14.23 5.34 -20.04
N ARG A 210 13.68 4.49 -20.92
CA ARG A 210 14.06 3.09 -21.07
C ARG A 210 15.57 2.93 -21.29
N LYS A 211 16.18 3.84 -22.06
CA LYS A 211 17.63 3.80 -22.38
C LYS A 211 18.50 3.96 -21.13
N ARG A 212 17.96 4.61 -20.09
CA ARG A 212 18.67 4.85 -18.83
C ARG A 212 18.40 3.77 -17.78
N ILE A 213 17.20 3.21 -17.76
CA ILE A 213 16.72 2.42 -16.60
C ILE A 213 16.79 0.91 -16.80
N VAL A 214 16.67 0.40 -18.03
CA VAL A 214 16.62 -1.07 -18.28
C VAL A 214 17.89 -1.76 -17.78
N ALA A 215 19.06 -1.27 -18.19
CA ALA A 215 20.34 -1.85 -17.75
C ALA A 215 20.57 -1.78 -16.24
N GLN A 216 19.90 -0.85 -15.52
CA GLN A 216 19.96 -0.81 -14.06
C GLN A 216 19.09 -1.91 -13.44
N LEU A 217 17.90 -2.16 -14.00
CA LEU A 217 16.95 -3.16 -13.52
C LEU A 217 17.41 -4.59 -13.84
N GLU A 218 18.00 -4.83 -15.01
CA GLU A 218 18.54 -6.14 -15.40
C GLU A 218 19.61 -6.65 -14.43
N LYS A 219 20.45 -5.75 -13.89
CA LYS A 219 21.48 -6.07 -12.90
C LYS A 219 20.92 -6.67 -11.61
N LEU A 220 19.65 -6.39 -11.30
CA LEU A 220 18.99 -6.91 -10.10
C LEU A 220 18.52 -8.36 -10.26
N LYS A 221 18.52 -8.90 -11.49
CA LYS A 221 18.13 -10.30 -11.79
C LYS A 221 16.75 -10.69 -11.24
N LEU A 222 15.77 -9.79 -11.34
CA LEU A 222 14.41 -9.96 -10.82
C LEU A 222 13.48 -10.72 -11.79
N GLY A 223 14.05 -11.42 -12.77
CA GLY A 223 13.32 -12.04 -13.88
C GLY A 223 13.36 -11.19 -15.16
N PRO A 224 12.67 -11.65 -16.22
CA PRO A 224 12.60 -10.94 -17.49
C PRO A 224 11.88 -9.59 -17.34
N ILE A 225 12.36 -8.58 -18.08
CA ILE A 225 11.69 -7.28 -18.16
C ILE A 225 10.66 -7.33 -19.28
N GLU A 226 9.40 -7.15 -18.93
CA GLU A 226 8.29 -6.92 -19.87
C GLU A 226 8.28 -5.46 -20.29
N LEU A 227 8.33 -5.21 -21.59
CA LEU A 227 8.17 -3.89 -22.15
C LEU A 227 6.70 -3.68 -22.47
N ARG A 228 6.12 -2.57 -22.00
CA ARG A 228 4.73 -2.23 -22.27
C ARG A 228 4.60 -0.78 -22.74
N ASP A 229 3.56 -0.52 -23.54
CA ASP A 229 3.16 0.85 -23.88
C ASP A 229 2.39 1.53 -22.74
N SER A 230 1.95 2.77 -22.96
CA SER A 230 1.18 3.57 -21.98
C SER A 230 -0.19 2.97 -21.65
N GLU A 231 -0.71 2.14 -22.53
CA GLU A 231 -1.99 1.45 -22.47
C GLU A 231 -1.86 0.07 -21.80
N GLY A 232 -0.63 -0.34 -21.49
CA GLY A 232 -0.32 -1.60 -20.83
C GLY A 232 -0.26 -2.81 -21.78
N GLN A 233 -0.24 -2.60 -23.09
CA GLN A 233 -0.03 -3.67 -24.07
C GLN A 233 1.44 -4.07 -24.12
N LEU A 234 1.70 -5.37 -24.32
CA LEU A 234 3.07 -5.87 -24.48
C LEU A 234 3.64 -5.37 -25.80
N LEU A 235 4.86 -4.83 -25.74
CA LEU A 235 5.65 -4.46 -26.91
C LEU A 235 6.37 -5.70 -27.46
N PRO A 236 6.51 -5.82 -28.80
CA PRO A 236 7.24 -6.91 -29.44
C PRO A 236 8.74 -6.87 -29.18
#